data_AF-A0A4Y2T0A7-F1
#
_entry.id   AF-A0A4Y2T0A7-F1
#
_cell.length_a   1.000
_cell.length_b   1.000
_cell.length_c   1.000
_cell.angle_alpha   90.00
_cell.angle_beta   90.00
_cell.angle_gamma   90.00
#
_symmetry.space_group_name_H-M   'P 1'
#
loop_
_entity.id
_entity.type
_entity.pdbx_description
1 polymer ?
#
loop_
_entity_poly.entity_id
_entity_poly.type
_entity_poly.pdbx_seq_one_letter_code
_entity_poly.pdbx_strand_id
1 'polypeptide(L)'
;MLLKAAKQHQTDLFLVQEPHVKDGKIAGIPKCWKPWLSKSGKAGIIAFPTCSTPVVLSADGNTMAIEITKNSKAFKIISSYSSPNANFREILDELTDLTTNING
;
A
#
# COMPACT_ATOMS: atom_id res chain seq x y z
N MET A 1 13.19 6.63 10.72
CA MET A 1 13.02 5.18 10.97
C MET A 1 12.96 4.38 9.66
N LEU A 2 11.97 4.61 8.78
CA LEU A 2 11.83 3.89 7.50
C LEU A 2 13.08 3.94 6.59
N LEU A 3 13.75 5.10 6.47
CA LEU A 3 14.98 5.22 5.68
C LEU A 3 16.13 4.35 6.21
N LYS A 4 16.23 4.20 7.53
CA LYS A 4 17.25 3.33 8.15
C LYS A 4 16.92 1.86 7.87
N ALA A 5 15.66 1.47 8.07
CA ALA A 5 15.20 0.10 7.79
C ALA A 5 15.41 -0.28 6.32
N ALA A 6 15.07 0.62 5.39
CA ALA A 6 15.21 0.35 3.96
C ALA A 6 16.66 0.06 3.55
N LYS A 7 17.61 0.84 4.07
CA LYS A 7 19.05 0.63 3.81
C LYS A 7 19.55 -0.66 4.44
N GLN A 8 19.09 -0.97 5.66
CA GLN A 8 19.54 -2.14 6.41
C GLN A 8 19.03 -3.46 5.80
N HIS A 9 17.83 -3.46 5.20
CA HIS A 9 17.15 -4.68 4.77
C HIS A 9 17.01 -4.82 3.24
N GLN A 10 17.65 -3.95 2.45
CA GLN A 10 17.53 -3.95 0.98
C GLN A 10 16.05 -3.98 0.53
N THR A 11 15.24 -3.12 1.15
CA THR A 11 13.78 -3.12 0.98
C THR A 11 13.35 -2.54 -0.37
N ASP A 12 12.46 -3.25 -1.08
CA ASP A 12 11.86 -2.76 -2.32
C ASP A 12 10.57 -1.94 -2.09
N LEU A 13 9.81 -2.25 -1.05
CA LEU A 13 8.60 -1.52 -0.68
C LEU A 13 8.23 -1.70 0.80
N PHE A 14 7.46 -0.76 1.33
CA PHE A 14 6.80 -0.87 2.62
C PHE A 14 5.29 -0.93 2.46
N LEU A 15 4.64 -1.82 3.22
CA LEU A 15 3.21 -1.74 3.54
C LEU A 15 3.09 -0.96 4.85
N VAL A 16 2.23 0.06 4.86
CA VAL A 16 2.06 0.92 6.03
C VAL A 16 0.59 1.01 6.42
N GLN A 17 0.34 0.99 7.73
CA GLN A 17 -0.96 1.28 8.34
C GLN A 17 -0.81 2.48 9.26
N GLU A 18 -1.86 3.31 9.31
CA GLU A 18 -1.92 4.59 10.01
C GLU A 18 -0.70 5.50 9.78
N PRO A 19 -0.27 5.72 8.52
CA PRO A 19 0.84 6.63 8.26
C PRO A 19 0.49 8.06 8.70
N HIS A 20 1.51 8.84 9.06
CA HIS A 20 1.32 10.28 9.28
C HIS A 20 1.05 10.98 7.95
N VAL A 21 -0.20 11.39 7.73
CA VAL A 21 -0.67 12.02 6.49
C VAL A 21 -0.84 13.53 6.69
N LYS A 22 -0.28 14.32 5.77
CA LYS A 22 -0.44 15.77 5.70
C LYS A 22 -0.75 16.15 4.25
N ASP A 23 -1.77 16.97 4.04
CA ASP A 23 -2.21 17.43 2.71
C ASP A 23 -2.44 16.28 1.71
N GLY A 24 -3.05 15.19 2.20
CA GLY A 24 -3.37 13.99 1.40
C GLY A 24 -2.16 13.13 1.02
N LYS A 25 -0.97 13.35 1.62
CA LYS A 25 0.26 12.61 1.33
C LYS A 25 0.92 12.13 2.61
N ILE A 26 1.64 11.01 2.53
CA ILE A 26 2.48 10.53 3.63
C ILE A 26 3.62 11.53 3.85
N ALA A 27 3.70 12.09 5.05
CA ALA A 27 4.68 13.11 5.39
C ALA A 27 6.08 12.50 5.58
N GLY A 28 7.13 13.27 5.25
CA GLY A 28 8.52 12.87 5.47
C GLY A 28 9.05 11.80 4.52
N ILE A 29 8.33 11.50 3.43
CA ILE A 29 8.77 10.55 2.41
C ILE A 29 9.71 11.24 1.40
N PRO A 30 10.90 10.68 1.13
CA PRO A 30 11.79 11.16 0.09
C PRO A 30 11.10 11.22 -1.28
N LYS A 31 11.39 12.27 -2.07
CA LYS A 31 10.77 12.50 -3.39
C LYS A 31 10.99 11.35 -4.39
N CYS A 32 12.08 10.59 -4.25
CA CYS A 32 12.38 9.46 -5.11
C CYS A 32 11.55 8.20 -4.78
N TRP A 33 10.86 8.17 -3.64
CA TRP A 33 9.97 7.08 -3.27
C TRP A 33 8.56 7.38 -3.80
N LYS A 34 7.82 6.34 -4.14
CA LYS A 34 6.45 6.44 -4.65
C LYS A 34 5.46 5.97 -3.58
N PRO A 35 4.82 6.90 -2.85
CA PRO A 35 3.76 6.56 -1.90
C PRO A 35 2.38 6.52 -2.58
N TRP A 36 1.55 5.57 -2.18
CA TRP A 36 0.10 5.56 -2.42
C TRP A 36 -0.64 5.33 -1.11
N LEU A 37 -1.86 5.85 -1.05
CA LEU A 37 -2.74 5.79 0.11
C LEU A 37 -4.12 5.27 -0.31
N SER A 38 -4.76 4.54 0.60
CA SER A 38 -6.20 4.25 0.56
C SER A 38 -7.01 5.55 0.59
N LYS A 39 -8.30 5.49 0.24
CA LYS A 39 -9.18 6.68 0.28
C LYS A 39 -9.24 7.31 1.67
N SER A 40 -9.24 6.50 2.72
CA SER A 40 -9.22 6.97 4.11
C SER A 40 -7.87 7.52 4.56
N GLY A 41 -6.79 7.26 3.82
CA GLY A 41 -5.41 7.54 4.24
C GLY A 41 -4.89 6.63 5.36
N LYS A 42 -5.64 5.60 5.78
CA LYS A 42 -5.27 4.69 6.86
C LYS A 42 -4.40 3.53 6.43
N ALA A 43 -4.41 3.15 5.16
CA ALA A 43 -3.47 2.19 4.60
C ALA A 43 -2.68 2.82 3.46
N GLY A 44 -1.48 2.33 3.23
CA GLY A 44 -0.65 2.78 2.12
C GLY A 44 0.43 1.80 1.72
N ILE A 45 1.02 2.07 0.57
CA ILE A 45 2.17 1.35 0.02
C ILE A 45 3.21 2.38 -0.39
N ILE A 46 4.48 2.15 -0.03
CA ILE A 46 5.59 3.02 -0.38
C ILE A 46 6.60 2.20 -1.17
N ALA A 47 6.70 2.42 -2.48
CA ALA A 47 7.66 1.74 -3.35
C ALA A 47 8.95 2.54 -3.51
N PHE A 48 10.07 1.82 -3.53
CA PHE A 48 11.41 2.35 -3.69
C PHE A 48 11.77 2.45 -5.18
N PRO A 49 12.79 3.24 -5.56
CA PRO A 49 13.29 3.26 -6.92
C PRO A 49 13.72 1.88 -7.46
N THR A 50 14.08 0.95 -6.57
CA THR A 50 14.43 -0.44 -6.92
C THR A 50 13.23 -1.31 -7.24
N CYS A 51 12.01 -0.88 -6.85
CA CYS A 51 10.79 -1.58 -7.14
C CYS A 51 10.41 -1.37 -8.61
N SER A 52 10.45 -2.45 -9.38
CA SER A 52 10.08 -2.47 -10.79
C SER A 52 8.62 -2.08 -10.99
N THR A 53 8.41 -1.11 -11.90
CA THR A 53 7.12 -0.60 -12.44
C THR A 53 5.86 -0.98 -11.65
N PRO A 54 5.66 -0.38 -10.47
CA PRO A 54 4.41 -0.52 -9.73
C PRO A 54 3.25 0.10 -10.51
N VAL A 55 2.15 -0.64 -10.62
CA VAL A 55 0.88 -0.21 -11.22
C VAL A 55 -0.18 -0.18 -10.11
N VAL A 56 -0.91 0.92 -10.00
CA VAL A 56 -2.03 0.99 -9.04
C VAL A 56 -3.19 0.16 -9.57
N LEU A 57 -3.67 -0.79 -8.76
CA LEU A 57 -4.87 -1.57 -9.07
C LEU A 57 -6.11 -0.94 -8.45
N SER A 58 -6.02 -0.54 -7.18
CA SER A 58 -7.12 0.09 -6.46
C SER A 58 -6.62 0.92 -5.28
N ALA A 59 -7.36 1.98 -4.99
CA ALA A 59 -7.28 2.73 -3.75
C ALA A 59 -8.73 2.92 -3.28
N ASP A 60 -9.15 2.11 -2.32
CA ASP A 60 -10.51 2.14 -1.79
C ASP A 60 -10.50 2.38 -0.27
N GLY A 61 -11.69 2.52 0.33
CA GLY A 61 -11.96 2.66 1.76
C GLY A 61 -10.70 2.69 2.64
N ASN A 62 -10.36 1.54 3.21
CA ASN A 62 -9.17 1.34 4.04
C ASN A 62 -8.09 0.48 3.37
N THR A 63 -8.16 0.27 2.06
CA THR A 63 -7.27 -0.63 1.32
C THR A 63 -6.58 0.04 0.13
N MET A 64 -5.29 -0.24 -0.02
CA MET A 64 -4.45 0.17 -1.14
C MET A 64 -3.89 -1.08 -1.81
N ALA A 65 -4.05 -1.20 -3.14
CA ALA A 65 -3.57 -2.33 -3.91
C ALA A 65 -2.73 -1.89 -5.11
N ILE A 66 -1.58 -2.52 -5.28
CA ILE A 66 -0.72 -2.35 -6.46
C ILE A 66 -0.37 -3.71 -7.07
N GLU A 67 0.05 -3.69 -8.32
CA GLU A 67 0.76 -4.79 -8.95
C GLU A 67 2.21 -4.37 -9.19
N ILE A 68 3.14 -5.29 -8.95
CA ILE A 68 4.54 -5.15 -9.33
C ILE A 68 4.94 -6.32 -10.22
N THR A 69 5.86 -6.11 -11.15
CA THR A 69 6.42 -7.21 -11.96
C THR A 69 7.87 -7.43 -11.57
N LYS A 70 8.21 -8.62 -11.07
CA LYS A 70 9.59 -8.98 -10.70
C LYS A 70 9.94 -10.34 -11.32
N ASN A 71 11.10 -10.43 -11.98
CA ASN A 71 11.55 -11.65 -12.66
C ASN A 71 10.48 -12.23 -13.63
N SER A 72 9.90 -11.36 -14.44
CA SER A 72 8.83 -11.69 -15.41
C SER A 72 7.55 -12.28 -14.79
N LYS A 73 7.33 -12.08 -13.49
CA LYS A 73 6.11 -12.49 -12.78
C LYS A 73 5.43 -11.28 -12.14
N ALA A 74 4.12 -11.17 -12.32
CA ALA A 74 3.29 -10.17 -11.67
C ALA A 74 2.93 -10.62 -10.24
N PHE A 75 3.01 -9.68 -9.30
CA PHE A 75 2.63 -9.85 -7.90
C PHE A 75 1.68 -8.74 -7.52
N LYS A 76 0.49 -9.12 -7.03
CA LYS A 76 -0.47 -8.18 -6.46
C LYS A 76 -0.19 -8.04 -4.97
N ILE A 77 -0.14 -6.81 -4.51
CA ILE A 77 0.23 -6.46 -3.14
C ILE A 77 -0.85 -5.56 -2.58
N ILE A 78 -1.37 -5.93 -1.42
CA ILE A 78 -2.48 -5.26 -0.76
C ILE A 78 -2.02 -4.80 0.63
N SER A 79 -2.20 -3.53 0.93
CA SER A 79 -2.11 -2.97 2.28
C SER A 79 -3.50 -2.55 2.72
N SER A 80 -3.95 -3.03 3.87
CA SER A 80 -5.30 -2.78 4.37
C SER A 80 -5.26 -2.48 5.87
N TYR A 81 -6.19 -1.65 6.34
CA TYR A 81 -6.31 -1.28 7.75
C TYR A 81 -7.70 -1.65 8.28
N SER A 82 -7.72 -2.50 9.30
CA SER A 82 -8.92 -2.81 10.08
C SER A 82 -8.88 -1.99 11.37
N SER A 83 -9.84 -1.08 11.55
CA SER A 83 -9.91 -0.28 12.78
C SER A 83 -10.38 -1.16 13.94
N PRO A 84 -9.77 -1.06 15.14
CA PRO A 84 -10.24 -1.76 16.32
C PRO A 84 -11.63 -1.29 16.79
N ASN A 85 -12.08 -0.13 16.32
CA ASN A 85 -13.39 0.45 16.65
C ASN A 85 -14.44 0.24 15.55
N ALA A 86 -14.08 -0.36 14.42
CA ALA A 86 -14.99 -0.63 13.32
C ALA A 86 -15.42 -2.11 13.31
N ASN A 87 -16.50 -2.41 12.60
CA ASN A 87 -16.91 -3.81 12.43
C ASN A 87 -15.92 -4.51 11.49
N PHE A 88 -15.35 -5.64 11.94
CA PHE A 88 -14.44 -6.45 11.11
C PHE A 88 -15.06 -6.87 9.77
N ARG A 89 -16.39 -6.97 9.68
CA ARG A 89 -17.09 -7.28 8.44
C ARG A 89 -16.81 -6.25 7.33
N GLU A 90 -16.67 -4.98 7.68
CA GLU A 90 -16.44 -3.90 6.70
C GLU A 90 -15.15 -4.13 5.91
N ILE A 91 -14.05 -4.44 6.60
CA ILE A 91 -12.77 -4.70 5.92
C ILE A 91 -12.77 -6.04 5.18
N LEU A 92 -13.52 -7.03 5.69
CA LEU A 92 -13.65 -8.33 5.04
C LEU A 92 -14.42 -8.22 3.72
N ASP A 93 -15.51 -7.47 3.69
CA ASP A 93 -16.31 -7.23 2.50
C ASP A 93 -15.48 -6.41 1.47
N GLU A 94 -14.77 -5.36 1.91
CA GLU A 94 -13.88 -4.56 1.05
C GLU A 94 -12.77 -5.42 0.41
N LEU A 95 -12.13 -6.31 1.17
CA LEU A 95 -11.11 -7.24 0.65
C LEU A 95 -11.70 -8.29 -0.28
N THR A 96 -12.92 -8.77 -0.01
CA THR A 96 -13.62 -9.73 -0.87
C THR A 96 -13.91 -9.09 -2.22
N ASP A 97 -14.51 -7.90 -2.24
CA ASP A 97 -14.82 -7.17 -3.46
C ASP A 97 -13.54 -6.86 -4.26
N LEU A 98 -12.48 -6.39 -3.58
CA LEU A 98 -11.19 -6.14 -4.22
C LEU A 98 -10.63 -7.41 -4.86
N THR A 99 -10.59 -8.53 -4.12
CA THR A 99 -9.99 -9.78 -4.62
C THR A 99 -10.80 -10.41 -5.74
N THR A 100 -12.12 -10.25 -5.76
CA THR A 100 -12.97 -10.64 -6.90
C THR A 100 -12.67 -9.77 -8.12
N ASN A 101 -12.53 -8.45 -7.96
CA ASN A 101 -12.32 -7.52 -9.06
C ASN A 101 -10.92 -7.58 -9.68
N ILE A 102 -9.87 -7.82 -8.87
CA ILE A 102 -8.51 -7.90 -9.39
C ILE A 102 -8.18 -9.27 -9.98
N ASN A 103 -8.91 -10.34 -9.61
CA ASN A 103 -8.70 -11.69 -10.15
C ASN A 103 -9.62 -12.04 -11.33
N GLY A 104 -10.58 -11.15 -11.65
CA GLY A 104 -11.45 -11.25 -12.82
C GLY A 104 -10.72 -11.03 -14.14
#